data_AF-A0A2J6I1W9-F1
#
_entry.id   AF-A0A2J6I1W9-F1
#
_cell.length_a   1.000
_cell.length_b   1.000
_cell.length_c   1.000
_cell.angle_alpha   90.00
_cell.angle_beta   90.00
_cell.angle_gamma   90.00
#
_symmetry.space_group_name_H-M   'P 1'
#
loop_
_entity.id
_entity.type
_entity.pdbx_description
1 polymer ?
#
loop_
_entity_poly.entity_id
_entity_poly.type
_entity_poly.pdbx_seq_one_letter_code
_entity_poly.pdbx_strand_id
1 'polypeptide(L)'
;IPNAFPPLKGSDYLLADKKRAVKQVLNGSHEEMVVNGVTYNMPMPFQVDTHEDAVNVINYVLNAWGNDGGTITVEEVKDIKIVRP
;
A
#
# COMPACT_ATOMS: atom_id res chain seq x y z
N ILE A 1 -18.13 -9.77 2.19
CA ILE A 1 -18.64 -8.72 1.29
C ILE A 1 -17.77 -8.75 0.04
N PRO A 2 -18.32 -8.95 -1.16
CA PRO A 2 -17.55 -8.90 -2.40
C PRO A 2 -16.83 -7.55 -2.55
N ASN A 3 -15.63 -7.53 -3.12
CA ASN A 3 -14.86 -6.31 -3.43
C ASN A 3 -14.61 -5.38 -2.23
N ALA A 4 -14.54 -5.94 -1.01
CA ALA A 4 -14.23 -5.16 0.18
C ALA A 4 -12.72 -4.93 0.36
N PHE A 5 -11.90 -5.91 -0.01
CA PHE A 5 -10.45 -5.87 0.18
C PHE A 5 -9.73 -6.20 -1.13
N PRO A 6 -8.94 -5.28 -1.69
CA PRO A 6 -8.18 -5.54 -2.90
C PRO A 6 -7.10 -6.59 -2.65
N PRO A 7 -6.79 -7.45 -3.64
CA PRO A 7 -5.69 -8.40 -3.52
C PRO A 7 -4.35 -7.66 -3.51
N LEU A 8 -3.38 -8.20 -2.76
CA LEU A 8 -1.98 -7.76 -2.79
C LEU A 8 -1.11 -8.58 -3.74
N LYS A 9 -1.49 -9.85 -3.98
CA LYS A 9 -0.82 -10.72 -4.95
C LYS A 9 -1.20 -10.29 -6.37
N GLY A 10 -0.19 -10.08 -7.22
CA GLY A 10 -0.34 -9.69 -8.62
C GLY A 10 -1.15 -8.41 -8.79
N SER A 11 -1.04 -7.48 -7.84
CA SER A 11 -1.78 -6.22 -7.84
C SER A 11 -1.10 -5.21 -8.76
N ASP A 12 -1.74 -4.89 -9.88
CA ASP A 12 -1.30 -3.82 -10.78
C ASP A 12 -1.16 -2.48 -10.04
N TYR A 13 -2.12 -2.17 -9.18
CA TYR A 13 -2.19 -0.97 -8.39
C TYR A 13 -1.04 -0.90 -7.39
N LEU A 14 -0.74 -1.96 -6.65
CA LEU A 14 0.41 -1.97 -5.75
C LEU A 14 1.73 -1.72 -6.50
N LEU A 15 1.94 -2.43 -7.62
CA LEU A 15 3.20 -2.42 -8.35
C LEU A 15 3.43 -1.14 -9.15
N ALA A 16 2.36 -0.44 -9.53
CA ALA A 16 2.44 0.83 -10.24
C ALA A 16 3.02 1.97 -9.40
N ASP A 17 2.84 1.96 -8.08
CA ASP A 17 3.33 3.03 -7.20
C ASP A 17 3.57 2.55 -5.76
N LYS A 18 4.84 2.22 -5.50
CA LYS A 18 5.30 1.78 -4.18
C LYS A 18 5.19 2.88 -3.11
N LYS A 19 5.42 4.14 -3.48
CA LYS A 19 5.32 5.27 -2.54
C LYS A 19 3.89 5.50 -2.11
N ARG A 20 2.92 5.35 -3.03
CA ARG A 20 1.49 5.36 -2.69
C ARG A 20 1.15 4.23 -1.72
N ALA A 21 1.66 3.03 -1.95
CA ALA A 21 1.41 1.91 -1.03
C ALA A 21 1.91 2.21 0.39
N VAL A 22 3.12 2.78 0.52
CA VAL A 22 3.65 3.24 1.82
C VAL A 22 2.77 4.34 2.43
N LYS A 23 2.34 5.32 1.64
CA LYS A 23 1.42 6.38 2.10
C LYS A 23 0.11 5.81 2.63
N GLN A 24 -0.46 4.82 1.96
CA GLN A 24 -1.71 4.18 2.37
C GLN A 24 -1.55 3.34 3.64
N VAL A 25 -0.40 2.70 3.82
CA VAL A 25 -0.09 1.98 5.07
C VAL A 25 0.02 2.96 6.26
N LEU A 26 0.62 4.13 6.05
CA LEU A 26 0.82 5.17 7.09
C LEU A 26 -0.44 5.98 7.42
N ASN A 27 -1.28 6.25 6.42
CA ASN A 27 -2.39 7.22 6.54
C ASN A 27 -3.77 6.64 6.21
N GLY A 28 -3.82 5.39 5.76
CA GLY A 28 -5.03 4.79 5.22
C GLY A 28 -5.31 5.19 3.76
N SER A 29 -6.42 4.68 3.24
CA SER A 29 -6.98 5.07 1.94
C SER A 29 -8.49 5.22 2.04
N HIS A 30 -9.04 6.23 1.36
CA HIS A 30 -10.48 6.52 1.38
C HIS A 30 -11.04 6.79 -0.03
N GLU A 31 -10.18 6.76 -1.03
CA GLU A 31 -10.53 7.05 -2.42
C GLU A 31 -10.86 5.75 -3.16
N GLU A 32 -11.71 5.87 -4.18
CA GLU A 32 -11.96 4.78 -5.10
C GLU A 32 -10.67 4.38 -5.83
N MET A 33 -10.44 3.08 -5.97
CA MET A 33 -9.31 2.54 -6.71
C MET A 33 -9.75 1.37 -7.58
N VAL A 34 -9.02 1.14 -8.66
CA VAL A 34 -9.19 -0.04 -9.52
C VAL A 34 -7.96 -0.92 -9.34
N VAL A 35 -8.18 -2.17 -8.96
CA VAL A 35 -7.13 -3.18 -8.81
C VAL A 35 -7.49 -4.38 -9.66
N ASN A 36 -6.63 -4.72 -10.62
CA ASN A 36 -6.82 -5.82 -11.56
C ASN A 36 -8.19 -5.76 -12.28
N GLY A 37 -8.61 -4.54 -12.67
CA GLY A 37 -9.87 -4.28 -13.36
C GLY A 37 -11.13 -4.30 -12.47
N VAL A 38 -10.99 -4.47 -11.15
CA VAL A 38 -12.10 -4.43 -10.19
C VAL A 38 -12.05 -3.15 -9.36
N THR A 39 -13.20 -2.48 -9.23
CA THR A 39 -13.34 -1.27 -8.43
C THR A 39 -13.52 -1.57 -6.94
N TYR A 40 -12.78 -0.86 -6.10
CA TYR A 40 -12.82 -0.89 -4.64
C TYR A 40 -13.01 0.54 -4.10
N ASN A 41 -13.90 0.70 -3.14
CA ASN A 41 -14.25 2.01 -2.55
C ASN A 41 -14.38 1.96 -1.02
N MET A 42 -13.99 0.86 -0.40
CA MET A 42 -14.01 0.73 1.06
C MET A 42 -12.80 1.43 1.67
N PRO A 43 -12.99 2.22 2.73
CA PRO A 43 -11.89 2.88 3.40
C PRO A 43 -10.99 1.86 4.10
N MET A 44 -9.68 2.02 3.95
CA MET A 44 -8.63 1.32 4.68
C MET A 44 -8.09 2.25 5.77
N PRO A 45 -8.22 1.93 7.06
CA PRO A 45 -7.53 2.65 8.13
C PRO A 45 -6.00 2.53 8.02
N PHE A 46 -5.26 3.44 8.64
CA PHE A 46 -3.81 3.29 8.79
C PHE A 46 -3.47 1.99 9.55
N GLN A 47 -2.31 1.41 9.26
CA GLN A 47 -1.93 0.08 9.78
C GLN A 47 -0.73 0.12 10.73
N VAL A 48 0.14 1.11 10.58
CA VAL A 48 1.40 1.22 11.35
C VAL A 48 1.74 2.67 11.65
N ASP A 49 2.69 2.85 12.58
CA ASP A 49 2.98 4.17 13.11
C ASP A 49 4.19 4.87 12.50
N THR A 50 5.11 4.13 11.89
CA THR A 50 6.42 4.64 11.49
C THR A 50 6.72 4.35 10.02
N HIS A 51 7.57 5.19 9.40
CA HIS A 51 8.07 4.93 8.04
C HIS A 51 8.83 3.62 7.95
N GLU A 52 9.56 3.24 9.01
CA GLU A 52 10.31 1.98 9.07
C GLU A 52 9.37 0.77 9.00
N ASP A 53 8.32 0.74 9.83
CA ASP A 53 7.33 -0.33 9.81
C ASP A 53 6.59 -0.39 8.47
N ALA A 54 6.24 0.78 7.92
CA ALA A 54 5.56 0.85 6.62
C ALA A 54 6.44 0.30 5.49
N VAL A 55 7.71 0.67 5.46
CA VAL A 55 8.69 0.15 4.48
C VAL A 55 8.90 -1.34 4.65
N ASN A 56 9.01 -1.83 5.89
CA ASN A 56 9.19 -3.26 6.17
C ASN A 56 7.99 -4.09 5.66
N VAL A 57 6.76 -3.65 5.96
CA VAL A 57 5.53 -4.31 5.49
C VAL A 57 5.44 -4.27 3.97
N ILE A 58 5.67 -3.11 3.34
CA ILE A 58 5.59 -3.00 1.87
C ILE A 58 6.66 -3.85 1.19
N ASN A 59 7.90 -3.88 1.71
CA ASN A 59 8.94 -4.75 1.16
C ASN A 59 8.59 -6.23 1.30
N TYR A 60 7.99 -6.65 2.42
CA TYR A 60 7.47 -8.01 2.54
C TYR A 60 6.41 -8.29 1.47
N VAL A 61 5.43 -7.41 1.31
CA VAL A 61 4.33 -7.56 0.35
C VAL A 61 4.83 -7.57 -1.11
N LEU A 62 5.80 -6.72 -1.46
CA LEU A 62 6.39 -6.65 -2.80
C LEU A 62 7.13 -7.94 -3.20
N ASN A 63 7.61 -8.71 -2.22
CA ASN A 63 8.38 -9.93 -2.45
C ASN A 63 7.64 -11.21 -2.01
N ALA A 64 6.43 -11.06 -1.46
CA ALA A 64 5.54 -12.16 -1.17
C ALA A 64 4.77 -12.59 -2.42
N TRP A 65 4.31 -13.85 -2.40
CA TRP A 65 3.39 -14.42 -3.40
C TRP A 65 3.84 -14.35 -4.87
N GLY A 66 5.13 -14.14 -5.13
CA GLY A 66 5.70 -14.02 -6.48
C GLY A 66 5.43 -12.65 -7.14
N ASN A 67 5.30 -11.59 -6.34
CA ASN A 67 5.09 -10.23 -6.86
C ASN A 67 6.31 -9.63 -7.56
N ASP A 68 7.53 -10.12 -7.27
CA ASP A 68 8.82 -9.66 -7.81
C ASP A 68 8.93 -8.11 -7.89
N GLY A 69 8.36 -7.42 -6.90
CA GLY A 69 8.14 -5.98 -6.92
C GLY A 69 9.37 -5.16 -6.53
N GLY A 70 10.50 -5.79 -6.23
CA GLY A 70 11.73 -5.15 -5.75
C GLY A 70 11.55 -4.56 -4.35
N THR A 71 12.27 -3.48 -4.06
CA THR A 71 12.28 -2.85 -2.73
C THR A 71 12.00 -1.34 -2.80
N ILE A 72 11.75 -0.77 -1.61
CA ILE A 72 11.71 0.67 -1.31
C ILE A 72 12.45 0.91 0.01
N THR A 73 13.08 2.07 0.17
CA THR A 73 13.84 2.45 1.37
C THR A 73 13.15 3.55 2.17
N VAL A 74 13.51 3.70 3.44
CA VAL A 74 13.00 4.78 4.31
C VAL A 74 13.36 6.16 3.74
N GLU A 75 14.59 6.33 3.24
CA GLU A 75 15.03 7.56 2.57
C GLU A 75 14.13 8.00 1.43
N GLU A 76 13.58 7.06 0.65
CA GLU A 76 12.69 7.35 -0.47
C GLU A 76 11.31 7.85 -0.04
N VAL A 77 10.89 7.59 1.19
CA VAL A 77 9.52 7.88 1.67
C VAL A 77 9.47 8.86 2.83
N LYS A 78 10.61 9.35 3.30
CA LYS A 78 10.69 10.28 4.44
C LYS A 78 9.92 11.60 4.23
N ASP A 79 9.63 11.96 2.98
CA ASP A 79 8.84 13.13 2.61
C ASP A 79 7.33 12.92 2.79
N ILE A 80 6.88 11.67 2.95
CA ILE A 80 5.48 11.35 3.24
C ILE A 80 5.16 11.82 4.64
N LYS A 81 4.30 12.85 4.75
CA LYS A 81 3.76 13.30 6.02
C LYS A 81 2.75 12.29 6.56
N ILE A 82 2.89 11.96 7.85
CA ILE A 82 1.91 11.20 8.59
C ILE A 82 0.83 12.18 9.03
N VAL A 83 -0.34 12.08 8.41
CA VAL A 83 -1.51 12.94 8.62
C VAL A 83 -2.67 12.06 9.05
N ARG A 84 -2.80 11.91 10.36
CA ARG A 84 -3.91 11.17 10.97
C ARG A 84 -4.95 12.17 11.49
N PRO A 85 -6.25 11.90 11.31
CA PRO A 85 -7.29 12.60 12.07
C PRO A 85 -7.22 12.26 13.56
#